data_AF-A0AA96Z8T4-F1
#
_entry.id   AF-A0AA96Z8T4-F1
#
_cell.length_a   1.000
_cell.length_b   1.000
_cell.length_c   1.000
_cell.angle_alpha   90.00
_cell.angle_beta   90.00
_cell.angle_gamma   90.00
#
_symmetry.space_group_name_H-M   'P 1'
#
loop_
_entity.id
_entity.type
_entity.pdbx_description
1 polymer ?
#
loop_
_entity_poly.entity_id
_entity_poly.type
_entity_poly.pdbx_seq_one_letter_code
_entity_poly.pdbx_strand_id
1 'polypeptide(L)'
;MKLVSCLAVIGTLFGGIVLSMLIARFYPSADPLERVYGAIFLSVIITMGLLVYNFSALNWRKLLVRSYSWWLLPLFLMMAGWV
;
A
#
# COMPACT_ATOMS: atom_id res chain seq x y z
N MET A 1 20.22 -6.82 10.73
CA MET A 1 19.42 -6.86 9.49
C MET A 1 17.96 -7.28 9.71
N LYS A 2 17.66 -8.30 10.54
CA LYS A 2 16.28 -8.75 10.82
C LYS A 2 15.30 -7.62 11.20
N LEU A 3 15.71 -6.69 12.06
CA LEU A 3 14.87 -5.57 12.50
C LEU A 3 14.49 -4.61 11.35
N VAL A 4 15.41 -4.33 10.43
CA VAL A 4 15.14 -3.45 9.28
C VAL A 4 14.14 -4.11 8.34
N SER A 5 14.30 -5.41 8.09
CA SER A 5 13.34 -6.17 7.28
C SER A 5 11.94 -6.17 7.90
N CYS A 6 11.82 -6.32 9.23
CA CYS A 6 10.53 -6.19 9.91
C CYS A 6 9.93 -4.78 9.73
N LEU A 7 10.72 -3.73 9.92
CA LEU A 7 10.25 -2.34 9.74
C LEU A 7 9.79 -2.08 8.29
N ALA A 8 10.46 -2.66 7.30
CA ALA A 8 10.08 -2.57 5.90
C ALA A 8 8.75 -3.30 5.59
N VAL A 9 8.56 -4.48 6.17
CA VAL A 9 7.29 -5.23 6.09
C VAL A 9 6.17 -4.41 6.70
N ILE A 10 6.36 -3.86 7.90
CA ILE A 10 5.35 -3.02 8.58
C ILE A 10 4.97 -1.81 7.71
N GLY A 11 5.95 -1.07 7.18
CA GLY A 11 5.67 0.08 6.31
C GLY A 11 4.91 -0.30 5.04
N THR A 12 5.23 -1.45 4.46
CA THR A 12 4.54 -1.96 3.26
C THR A 12 3.12 -2.42 3.58
N LEU A 13 2.89 -3.04 4.74
CA LEU A 13 1.56 -3.43 5.21
C LEU A 13 0.66 -2.21 5.45
N PHE A 14 1.18 -1.17 6.11
CA PHE A 14 0.45 0.09 6.28
C PHE A 14 0.04 0.67 4.94
N GLY A 15 0.95 0.71 3.97
CA GLY A 15 0.61 1.18 2.64
C GLY A 15 -0.46 0.36 1.94
N GLY A 16 -0.48 -0.95 2.18
CA GLY A 16 -1.54 -1.83 1.68
C GLY A 16 -2.92 -1.54 2.25
N ILE A 17 -2.98 -1.28 3.56
CA ILE A 17 -4.22 -0.89 4.23
C ILE A 17 -4.73 0.45 3.66
N VAL A 18 -3.87 1.45 3.54
CA VAL A 18 -4.24 2.76 2.96
C VAL A 18 -4.72 2.61 1.51
N LEU A 19 -4.00 1.82 0.71
CA LEU A 19 -4.39 1.55 -0.67
C LEU A 19 -5.73 0.81 -0.75
N SER A 20 -5.97 -0.15 0.14
CA SER A 20 -7.24 -0.87 0.22
C SER A 20 -8.40 0.09 0.53
N MET A 21 -8.21 0.99 1.50
CA MET A 21 -9.21 2.02 1.84
C MET A 21 -9.49 2.96 0.66
N LEU A 22 -8.44 3.38 -0.05
CA LEU A 22 -8.58 4.22 -1.25
C LEU A 22 -9.40 3.50 -2.33
N ILE A 23 -9.06 2.24 -2.64
CA ILE A 23 -9.77 1.45 -3.63
C ILE A 23 -11.22 1.23 -3.18
N ALA A 24 -11.48 0.87 -1.92
CA ALA A 24 -12.84 0.70 -1.41
C ALA A 24 -13.72 1.95 -1.64
N ARG A 25 -13.13 3.15 -1.56
CA ARG A 25 -13.82 4.42 -1.80
C ARG A 25 -14.08 4.73 -3.27
N PHE A 26 -13.13 4.42 -4.16
CA PHE A 26 -13.18 4.85 -5.56
C PHE A 26 -13.39 3.74 -6.58
N TYR A 27 -13.51 2.48 -6.14
CA TYR A 27 -13.71 1.36 -7.06
C TYR A 27 -15.04 1.51 -7.82
N PRO A 28 -15.01 1.45 -9.16
CA PRO A 28 -16.18 1.73 -10.00
C PRO A 28 -17.13 0.53 -10.07
N SER A 29 -17.75 0.17 -8.95
CA SER A 29 -18.86 -0.80 -8.91
C SER A 29 -19.99 -0.25 -8.03
N ALA A 30 -21.24 -0.48 -8.44
CA ALA A 30 -22.42 -0.12 -7.64
C ALA A 30 -22.63 -1.12 -6.49
N ASP A 31 -22.13 -2.35 -6.64
CA ASP A 31 -22.29 -3.41 -5.66
C ASP A 31 -21.25 -3.28 -4.53
N PRO A 32 -21.69 -3.13 -3.27
CA PRO A 32 -20.77 -2.90 -2.15
C PRO A 32 -19.83 -4.08 -1.92
N LEU A 33 -20.30 -5.30 -2.22
CA LEU A 33 -19.52 -6.51 -2.06
C LEU A 33 -18.36 -6.59 -3.08
N GLU A 34 -18.62 -6.25 -4.35
CA GLU A 34 -17.58 -6.19 -5.38
C GLU A 34 -16.53 -5.13 -5.07
N ARG A 35 -16.94 -3.97 -4.55
CA ARG A 35 -16.01 -2.92 -4.11
C ARG A 35 -15.07 -3.41 -3.02
N VAL A 36 -15.58 -4.17 -2.04
CA VAL A 36 -14.76 -4.76 -0.97
C VAL A 36 -13.81 -5.81 -1.53
N TYR A 37 -14.28 -6.70 -2.41
CA TYR A 37 -13.40 -7.67 -3.05
C TYR A 37 -12.30 -7.01 -3.88
N GLY A 38 -12.64 -6.02 -4.70
CA GLY A 38 -11.68 -5.23 -5.46
C GLY A 38 -10.65 -4.56 -4.55
N ALA A 39 -11.11 -3.93 -3.47
CA ALA A 39 -10.25 -3.28 -2.48
C ALA A 39 -9.26 -4.23 -1.79
N ILE A 40 -9.65 -5.48 -1.52
CA ILE A 40 -8.79 -6.45 -0.85
C ILE A 40 -7.83 -7.08 -1.85
N PHE A 41 -8.34 -7.65 -2.94
CA PHE A 41 -7.49 -8.42 -3.86
C PHE A 41 -6.49 -7.55 -4.61
N LEU A 42 -6.91 -6.37 -5.10
CA LEU A 42 -5.99 -5.46 -5.79
C LEU A 42 -4.92 -4.91 -4.84
N SER A 43 -5.31 -4.55 -3.61
CA SER A 43 -4.34 -4.01 -2.65
C SER A 43 -3.31 -5.08 -2.24
N VAL A 44 -3.71 -6.33 -2.06
CA VAL A 44 -2.79 -7.46 -1.78
C VAL A 44 -1.84 -7.69 -2.94
N ILE A 45 -2.32 -7.74 -4.19
CA ILE A 45 -1.46 -7.96 -5.36
C ILE A 45 -0.41 -6.84 -5.48
N ILE A 46 -0.85 -5.59 -5.38
CA ILE A 46 0.03 -4.42 -5.48
C ILE A 46 1.05 -4.39 -4.34
N THR A 47 0.62 -4.69 -3.11
CA THR A 47 1.51 -4.68 -1.93
C THR A 47 2.53 -5.80 -1.96
N MET A 48 2.19 -6.98 -2.47
CA MET A 48 3.16 -8.05 -2.67
C MET A 48 4.23 -7.65 -3.70
N GLY A 49 3.81 -7.03 -4.82
CA GLY A 49 4.76 -6.47 -5.80
C GLY A 49 5.67 -5.41 -5.20
N LEU A 50 5.11 -4.48 -4.42
CA LEU A 50 5.87 -3.44 -3.73
C LEU A 50 6.81 -4.01 -2.67
N LEU A 51 6.41 -5.06 -1.95
CA LEU A 51 7.27 -5.73 -0.97
C LEU A 51 8.51 -6.31 -1.64
N VAL A 52 8.34 -7.03 -2.76
CA VAL A 52 9.45 -7.56 -3.56
C VAL A 52 10.34 -6.43 -4.08
N TYR A 53 9.73 -5.34 -4.59
CA TYR A 53 10.47 -4.16 -5.03
C TYR A 53 11.27 -3.51 -3.89
N ASN A 54 10.71 -3.42 -2.68
CA ASN A 54 11.38 -2.86 -1.51
C ASN A 54 12.60 -3.71 -1.15
N PHE A 55 12.45 -5.04 -1.09
CA PHE A 55 13.52 -5.98 -0.78
C PHE A 55 14.62 -6.06 -1.84
N SER A 56 14.38 -5.61 -3.08
CA SER A 56 15.42 -5.48 -4.11
C SER A 56 16.47 -4.39 -3.80
N ALA A 57 16.28 -3.59 -2.75
CA ALA A 57 17.19 -2.52 -2.40
C ALA A 57 18.51 -3.03 -1.80
N LEU A 58 19.64 -2.63 -2.40
CA LEU A 58 20.99 -2.95 -1.93
C LEU A 58 21.34 -2.38 -0.54
N ASN A 59 20.67 -1.29 -0.12
CA ASN A 59 20.98 -0.57 1.12
C ASN A 59 19.77 -0.48 2.04
N TRP A 60 19.98 -0.66 3.34
CA TRP A 60 18.93 -0.59 4.37
C TRP A 60 18.18 0.75 4.39
N ARG A 61 18.88 1.87 4.14
CA ARG A 61 18.25 3.20 4.07
C ARG A 61 17.25 3.28 2.91
N LYS A 62 17.63 2.76 1.73
CA LYS A 62 16.78 2.73 0.54
C LYS A 62 15.57 1.81 0.76
N LEU A 63 15.76 0.67 1.43
CA LEU A 63 14.66 -0.22 1.80
C LEU A 63 13.59 0.51 2.65
N LEU A 64 14.00 1.25 3.68
CA LEU A 64 13.07 1.98 4.55
C LEU A 64 12.38 3.13 3.80
N VAL A 65 13.13 3.95 3.07
CA VAL A 65 12.54 5.04 2.28
C VAL A 65 11.51 4.50 1.30
N ARG A 66 11.85 3.46 0.52
CA ARG A 66 10.91 2.85 -0.42
C ARG A 66 9.67 2.27 0.26
N SER A 67 9.82 1.67 1.45
CA SER A 67 8.69 1.08 2.18
C SER A 67 7.72 2.11 2.75
N TYR A 68 8.20 3.31 3.13
CA TYR A 68 7.38 4.33 3.78
C TYR A 68 6.98 5.50 2.88
N SER A 69 7.69 5.79 1.80
CA SER A 69 7.41 6.98 0.98
C SER A 69 6.19 6.82 0.08
N TRP A 70 5.87 5.60 -0.37
CA TRP A 70 4.86 5.41 -1.41
C TRP A 70 3.42 5.56 -0.90
N TRP A 71 3.14 5.22 0.36
CA TRP A 71 1.77 5.24 0.87
C TRP A 71 1.24 6.64 1.20
N LEU A 72 2.10 7.67 1.20
CA LEU A 72 1.69 9.08 1.29
C LEU A 72 0.81 9.51 0.12
N LEU A 73 1.04 8.97 -1.08
CA LEU A 73 0.28 9.32 -2.27
C LEU A 73 -1.16 8.76 -2.23
N PRO A 74 -1.37 7.45 -1.97
CA PRO A 74 -2.71 6.91 -1.71
C PRO A 74 -3.44 7.63 -0.58
N LEU A 75 -2.73 7.98 0.49
CA LEU A 75 -3.29 8.73 1.61
C LEU A 75 -3.74 10.14 1.19
N PHE A 76 -2.89 10.85 0.44
CA PHE A 76 -3.21 12.17 -0.10
C PHE A 76 -4.43 12.11 -1.02
N LEU A 77 -4.49 11.15 -1.95
CA LEU A 77 -5.65 10.96 -2.82
C LEU A 77 -6.94 10.65 -2.03
N MET A 78 -6.82 9.86 -0.96
CA MET A 78 -7.95 9.53 -0.09
C MET A 78 -8.48 10.78 0.64
N MET A 79 -7.59 11.68 1.07
CA MET A 79 -7.95 12.94 1.72
C MET A 79 -8.43 14.01 0.73
N ALA A 80 -7.85 14.08 -0.46
CA ALA A 80 -8.14 15.10 -1.47
C ALA A 80 -9.54 14.94 -2.11
N GLY A 81 -10.15 13.75 -2.06
CA GLY A 81 -11.53 13.51 -2.52
C GLY A 81 -12.63 14.13 -1.64
N TRP A 82 -12.37 15.26 -0.99
CA TRP A 82 -13.30 16.07 -0.19
C TRP A 82 -13.61 17.44 -0.82
N VAL A 83 -13.16 17.67 -2.06
CA VAL A 83 -13.59 18.80 -2.92
C VAL A 83 -14.43 18.23 -4.06
#